data_AF-A0A843J2J6-F1
#
_entry.id   AF-A0A843J2J6-F1
#
_cell.length_a   1.000
_cell.length_b   1.000
_cell.length_c   1.000
_cell.angle_alpha   90.00
_cell.angle_beta   90.00
_cell.angle_gamma   90.00
#
_symmetry.space_group_name_H-M   'P 1'
#
loop_
_entity.id
_entity.type
_entity.pdbx_description
1 polymer ?
#
loop_
_entity_poly.entity_id
_entity_poly.type
_entity_poly.pdbx_seq_one_letter_code
_entity_poly.pdbx_strand_id
1 'polypeptide(L)' 'MKIKIKFFARFTEIFGKEAIFEYEGKEKNNLKDAVGAFCRSYPEKYGEVFTRDGEFQDYVLIMHNLERIDRDDAG' A
#
# COMPACT_ATOMS: atom_id res chain seq x y z
N MET A 1 -10.34 5.33 8.62
CA MET A 1 -9.37 6.40 8.29
C MET A 1 -9.36 6.65 6.79
N LYS A 2 -9.18 7.89 6.35
CA LYS A 2 -9.05 8.22 4.92
C LYS A 2 -7.58 8.42 4.59
N ILE A 3 -7.06 7.64 3.64
CA ILE A 3 -5.67 7.76 3.16
C ILE A 3 -5.63 8.19 1.71
N LYS A 4 -4.57 8.90 1.35
CA LYS A 4 -4.21 9.21 -0.03
C LYS A 4 -2.95 8.42 -0.38
N ILE A 5 -3.06 7.51 -1.34
CA ILE A 5 -1.94 6.71 -1.84
C ILE A 5 -1.48 7.33 -3.16
N LYS A 6 -0.17 7.56 -3.29
CA LYS A 6 0.45 8.00 -4.54
C LYS A 6 1.36 6.90 -5.04
N PHE A 7 1.20 6.53 -6.29
CA PHE A 7 2.02 5.53 -6.95
C PHE A 7 3.08 6.23 -7.80
N PHE A 8 4.22 5.56 -7.99
CA PHE A 8 5.35 6.07 -8.77
C PHE A 8 5.87 4.99 -9.72
N ALA A 9 6.54 5.42 -10.80
CA ALA A 9 7.10 4.54 -11.82
C ALA A 9 6.06 3.51 -12.31
N ARG A 10 6.43 2.24 -12.40
CA ARG A 10 5.56 1.14 -12.87
C ARG A 10 4.25 1.02 -12.09
N PHE A 11 4.21 1.40 -10.81
CA PHE A 11 2.97 1.35 -10.03
C PHE A 11 1.91 2.34 -10.55
N THR A 12 2.31 3.43 -11.21
CA THR A 12 1.36 4.37 -11.83
C THR A 12 0.63 3.75 -13.02
N GLU A 13 1.29 2.86 -13.75
CA GLU A 13 0.69 2.12 -14.87
C GLU A 13 -0.29 1.06 -14.36
N ILE A 14 -0.03 0.51 -13.18
CA ILE A 14 -0.82 -0.57 -12.58
C ILE A 14 -2.07 -0.01 -11.88
N PHE A 15 -1.92 1.01 -11.03
CA PHE A 15 -2.97 1.51 -10.14
C PHE A 15 -3.45 2.93 -10.47
N GLY A 16 -2.82 3.61 -11.43
CA GLY A 16 -3.01 5.04 -11.66
C GLY A 16 -2.11 5.91 -10.76
N LYS A 17 -2.13 7.23 -10.97
CA LYS A 17 -1.20 8.14 -10.28
C LYS A 17 -1.48 8.27 -8.77
N GLU A 18 -2.76 8.35 -8.42
CA GLU A 18 -3.18 8.49 -7.04
C GLU A 18 -4.54 7.84 -6.81
N ALA A 19 -4.75 7.37 -5.58
CA ALA A 19 -6.01 6.84 -5.10
C ALA A 19 -6.32 7.44 -3.72
N ILE A 20 -7.58 7.77 -3.50
CA ILE A 20 -8.09 8.12 -2.18
C ILE A 20 -8.90 6.92 -1.70
N PHE A 21 -8.49 6.34 -0.58
CA PHE A 21 -9.09 5.12 -0.05
C PHE A 21 -9.57 5.37 1.38
N GLU A 22 -10.81 5.01 1.64
CA GLU A 22 -11.39 5.01 2.98
C GLU A 22 -11.28 3.60 3.56
N TYR A 23 -10.51 3.48 4.62
CA TYR A 23 -10.21 2.21 5.28
C TYR A 23 -10.93 2.13 6.63
N GLU A 24 -11.85 1.18 6.78
CA GLU A 24 -12.59 0.91 8.01
C GLU A 24 -11.93 -0.22 8.82
N GLY A 25 -10.67 -0.04 9.21
CA GLY A 25 -9.94 -0.99 10.06
C GLY A 25 -10.36 -0.92 11.54
N LYS A 26 -10.32 -2.06 12.24
CA LYS A 26 -10.69 -2.19 13.66
C LYS A 26 -9.56 -1.91 14.66
N GLU A 27 -8.29 -1.96 14.25
CA GLU A 27 -7.13 -1.74 15.13
C GLU A 27 -6.17 -0.67 14.61
N LYS A 28 -5.32 -0.16 15.51
CA LYS A 28 -4.38 0.96 15.34
C LYS A 28 -3.79 1.03 13.92
N ASN A 29 -4.22 2.04 13.15
CA ASN A 29 -3.57 2.69 12.00
C ASN A 29 -2.35 1.98 11.38
N ASN A 30 -2.53 0.75 10.90
CA ASN A 30 -1.49 0.02 10.20
C ASN A 30 -1.54 0.38 8.71
N LEU A 31 -0.46 0.97 8.19
CA LEU A 31 -0.37 1.39 6.79
C LEU A 31 -0.38 0.16 5.87
N LYS A 32 0.28 -0.92 6.27
CA LYS A 32 0.31 -2.19 5.52
C LYS A 32 -1.09 -2.75 5.31
N ASP A 33 -1.91 -2.77 6.37
CA ASP A 33 -3.29 -3.26 6.29
C ASP A 33 -4.15 -2.38 5.36
N ALA A 34 -4.02 -1.05 5.48
CA ALA A 34 -4.81 -0.13 4.67
C ALA A 34 -4.43 -0.21 3.17
N VAL A 35 -3.13 -0.26 2.85
CA VAL A 35 -2.65 -0.44 1.47
C VAL A 35 -2.97 -1.84 0.96
N GLY A 36 -2.87 -2.85 1.82
CA GLY A 36 -3.26 -4.23 1.51
C GLY A 36 -4.73 -4.34 1.15
N ALA A 37 -5.61 -3.71 1.91
CA ALA A 37 -7.05 -3.64 1.62
C ALA A 37 -7.33 -2.94 0.29
N PHE A 38 -6.64 -1.84 -0.01
CA PHE A 38 -6.72 -1.19 -1.32
C PHE A 38 -6.29 -2.15 -2.44
N CYS A 39 -5.11 -2.77 -2.34
CA CYS A 39 -4.58 -3.68 -3.36
C CYS A 39 -5.43 -4.94 -3.54
N ARG A 40 -6.13 -5.43 -2.51
CA ARG A 40 -7.07 -6.57 -2.62
C ARG A 40 -8.29 -6.26 -3.49
N SER A 41 -8.62 -4.98 -3.69
CA SER A 41 -9.63 -4.56 -4.68
C SER A 41 -9.17 -4.79 -6.14
N TYR A 42 -7.90 -5.13 -6.34
CA TYR A 42 -7.27 -5.47 -7.62
C TYR A 42 -6.49 -6.80 -7.53
N PRO A 43 -7.18 -7.95 -7.43
CA PRO A 43 -6.55 -9.24 -7.12
C PRO A 43 -5.41 -9.63 -8.06
N GLU A 44 -5.54 -9.31 -9.35
CA GLU A 44 -4.54 -9.59 -10.38
C GLU A 44 -3.28 -8.73 -10.27
N LYS A 45 -3.34 -7.64 -9.51
CA LYS A 45 -2.25 -6.66 -9.31
C LYS A 45 -1.64 -6.73 -7.91
N TYR A 46 -2.28 -7.44 -6.99
CA TYR A 46 -1.83 -7.56 -5.59
C TYR A 46 -0.36 -7.99 -5.49
N GLY A 47 0.02 -8.99 -6.30
CA GLY A 47 1.36 -9.55 -6.36
C GLY A 47 2.47 -8.56 -6.73
N GLU A 48 2.14 -7.42 -7.33
CA GLU A 48 3.13 -6.40 -7.70
C GLU A 48 3.60 -5.60 -6.47
N VAL A 49 2.76 -5.50 -5.43
CA VAL A 49 3.03 -4.74 -4.19
C VAL A 49 3.29 -5.65 -3.00
N PHE A 50 2.56 -6.76 -2.92
CA PHE A 50 2.63 -7.70 -1.81
C PHE A 50 3.03 -9.10 -2.28
N THR A 51 3.74 -9.80 -1.42
CA THR A 51 3.99 -11.24 -1.51
C THR A 51 2.71 -12.03 -1.22
N ARG A 52 2.76 -13.35 -1.43
CA ARG A 52 1.64 -14.25 -1.10
C ARG A 52 1.31 -14.27 0.39
N ASP A 53 2.31 -14.05 1.23
CA ASP A 53 2.16 -14.05 2.70
C ASP A 53 1.66 -12.71 3.24
N GLY A 54 1.46 -11.71 2.37
CA GLY A 54 0.95 -10.39 2.74
C GLY A 54 2.02 -9.38 3.14
N GLU A 55 3.31 -9.72 2.98
CA GLU A 55 4.44 -8.78 3.16
C GLU A 55 4.64 -7.91 1.91
N PHE A 56 5.19 -6.71 2.08
CA PHE A 56 5.61 -5.92 0.92
C PHE A 56 6.71 -6.63 0.13
N GLN A 57 6.67 -6.51 -1.19
CA GLN A 57 7.74 -6.99 -2.07
C GLN A 57 9.05 -6.25 -1.75
N ASP A 58 10.20 -6.91 -1.90
CA ASP A 58 11.50 -6.34 -1.49
C ASP A 58 11.86 -5.03 -2.21
N TYR A 59 11.38 -4.89 -3.44
CA TYR A 59 11.62 -3.70 -4.27
C TYR A 59 10.60 -2.58 -4.02
N VAL A 60 9.62 -2.77 -3.15
CA VAL A 60 8.65 -1.73 -2.78
C VAL A 60 9.28 -0.81 -1.73
N LEU A 61 9.34 0.48 -2.07
CA LEU A 61 9.71 1.54 -1.15
C LEU A 61 8.45 2.20 -0.60
N ILE A 62 8.41 2.40 0.72
CA ILE A 62 7.27 2.98 1.40
C ILE A 62 7.63 4.39 1.88
N MET A 63 6.74 5.33 1.56
CA MET A 63 6.83 6.70 2.02
C MET A 63 5.58 7.01 2.83
N HIS A 64 5.74 7.38 4.09
CA HIS A 64 4.66 7.86 4.93
C HIS A 64 4.87 9.35 5.21
N ASN A 65 3.93 10.20 4.77
CA ASN A 65 4.01 11.66 4.93
C ASN A 65 5.35 12.28 4.50
N LEU A 66 5.86 11.86 3.33
CA LEU A 66 7.13 12.30 2.73
C LEU A 66 8.39 11.78 3.42
N GLU A 67 8.27 10.95 4.45
CA GLU A 67 9.39 10.26 5.07
C GLU A 67 9.44 8.82 4.59
N ARG A 68 10.65 8.35 4.25
CA ARG A 68 10.87 6.94 3.96
C ARG A 68 10.84 6.18 5.27
N ILE A 69 10.01 5.14 5.32
CA ILE A 69 9.97 4.23 6.47
C ILE A 69 10.44 2.85 6.02
N ASP A 70 10.93 2.06 6.98
CA ASP A 70 11.20 0.65 6.73
C ASP A 70 9.89 -0.13 6.62
N ARG A 71 9.94 -1.28 5.94
CA ARG A 71 8.76 -2.12 5.71
C ARG A 71 8.18 -2.65 7.03
N ASP A 72 9.04 -2.93 7.99
CA ASP A 72 8.66 -3.41 9.32
C ASP A 72 7.99 -2.30 10.16
N ASP A 73 8.29 -1.02 9.87
CA ASP A 73 7.65 0.14 10.51
C ASP A 73 6.29 0.49 9.89
N ALA A 74 5.94 -0.10 8.75
CA ALA A 74 4.65 0.12 8.09
C ALA A 74 3.48 -0.53 8.86
N GLY A 75 3.79 -1.38 9.84
CA GLY A 75 2.85 -2.05 10.76
C GLY A 75 2.47 -3.45 10.32
#